data_AF-A0A846N9I0-F1
#
_entry.id   AF-A0A846N9I0-F1
#
_cell.length_a   1.000
_cell.length_b   1.000
_cell.length_c   1.000
_cell.angle_alpha   90.00
_cell.angle_beta   90.00
_cell.angle_gamma   90.00
#
_symmetry.space_group_name_H-M   'P 1'
#
loop_
_entity.id
_entity.type
_entity.pdbx_description
1 polymer ?
#
loop_
_entity_poly.entity_id
_entity_poly.type
_entity_poly.pdbx_seq_one_letter_code
_entity_poly.pdbx_strand_id
1 'polypeptide(L)' 'GQVYHEVIRKEREGEYLGQTVQPIPHVTDEIKERIRDVAKDSKADFLLVEIGGTVGDYENILF' A
#
# COMPACT_ATOMS: atom_id res chain seq x y z
N GLY A 1 1.94 -0.19 9.44
CA GLY A 1 1.22 -1.26 10.17
C GLY A 1 0.20 -1.96 9.30
N GLN A 2 -0.93 -1.30 9.01
CA GLN A 2 -2.06 -1.90 8.28
C GLN A 2 -1.70 -2.46 6.89
N VAL A 3 -0.88 -1.74 6.12
CA VAL A 3 -0.40 -2.18 4.79
C VAL A 3 0.33 -3.52 4.88
N TYR A 4 1.35 -3.61 5.74
CA TYR A 4 2.11 -4.85 5.94
C TYR A 4 1.26 -5.99 6.47
N HIS A 5 0.34 -5.70 7.40
CA HIS A 5 -0.61 -6.70 7.89
C HIS A 5 -1.43 -7.29 6.74
N GLU A 6 -1.96 -6.44 5.87
CA GLU A 6 -2.78 -6.88 4.74
C GLU A 6 -1.99 -7.70 3.73
N VAL A 7 -0.77 -7.25 3.36
CA VAL A 7 0.12 -8.01 2.47
C VAL A 7 0.46 -9.38 3.06
N ILE A 8 0.78 -9.47 4.36
CA ILE A 8 1.08 -10.75 5.03
C ILE A 8 -0.17 -11.64 5.08
N ARG A 9 -1.35 -11.06 5.31
CA ARG A 9 -2.62 -11.80 5.29
C ARG A 9 -2.87 -12.43 3.91
N LYS A 10 -2.79 -11.61 2.85
CA LYS A 10 -2.94 -12.05 1.44
C LYS A 10 -1.92 -13.14 1.08
N GLU A 11 -0.68 -13.02 1.56
CA GLU A 11 0.35 -14.05 1.40
C GLU A 11 -0.02 -15.38 2.05
N ARG A 12 -0.44 -15.35 3.31
CA ARG A 12 -0.82 -16.56 4.06
C ARG A 12 -2.07 -17.26 3.53
N GLU A 13 -2.95 -16.51 2.87
CA GLU A 13 -4.13 -17.04 2.18
C GLU A 13 -3.83 -17.55 0.77
N GLY A 14 -2.58 -17.38 0.29
CA GLY A 14 -2.13 -17.88 -1.00
C GLY A 14 -2.51 -16.98 -2.19
N GLU A 15 -2.94 -15.74 -1.96
CA GLU A 15 -3.35 -14.81 -3.02
C GLU A 15 -2.22 -14.47 -4.00
N TYR A 16 -0.97 -14.56 -3.56
CA TYR A 16 0.22 -14.36 -4.40
C TYR A 16 0.72 -15.64 -5.11
N LEU A 17 -0.09 -16.70 -5.13
CA LEU A 17 0.17 -17.94 -5.90
C LEU A 17 1.53 -18.60 -5.60
N GLY A 18 2.01 -18.50 -4.36
CA GLY A 18 3.30 -19.04 -3.92
C GLY A 18 4.53 -18.29 -4.42
N GLN A 19 4.35 -17.11 -5.02
CA GLN A 19 5.47 -16.25 -5.41
C GLN A 19 6.10 -15.58 -4.19
N THR A 20 7.34 -15.12 -4.35
CA THR A 20 8.00 -14.34 -3.30
C THR A 20 7.33 -12.98 -3.15
N VAL A 21 6.83 -12.71 -1.95
CA VAL A 21 6.30 -11.40 -1.58
C VAL A 21 7.46 -10.46 -1.20
N GLN A 22 7.41 -9.25 -1.74
CA GLN A 22 8.51 -8.27 -1.73
C GLN A 22 7.96 -6.87 -1.47
N PRO A 23 8.76 -5.93 -0.93
CA PRO A 23 8.35 -4.53 -0.76
C PRO A 23 7.85 -3.89 -2.06
N ILE A 24 8.57 -4.11 -3.16
CA ILE A 24 8.12 -3.74 -4.51
C ILE A 24 7.93 -5.04 -5.30
N PRO A 25 6.76 -5.26 -5.91
CA PRO A 25 5.63 -4.33 -6.00
C PRO A 25 4.59 -4.45 -4.87
N HIS A 26 4.59 -5.54 -4.09
CA HIS A 26 3.42 -5.91 -3.27
C HIS A 26 3.01 -4.89 -2.20
N VAL A 27 3.98 -4.30 -1.48
CA VAL A 27 3.68 -3.28 -0.46
C VAL A 27 3.29 -1.96 -1.12
N THR A 28 3.98 -1.55 -2.19
CA THR A 28 3.63 -0.32 -2.90
C THR A 28 2.30 -0.42 -3.65
N ASP A 29 1.94 -1.62 -4.13
CA ASP A 29 0.63 -1.89 -4.74
C ASP A 29 -0.50 -1.78 -3.72
N GLU A 30 -0.34 -2.35 -2.52
CA GLU A 30 -1.31 -2.20 -1.42
C GLU A 30 -1.50 -0.73 -1.02
N ILE A 31 -0.44 0.08 -0.99
CA ILE A 31 -0.53 1.53 -0.74
C ILE A 31 -1.31 2.23 -1.86
N LYS A 32 -0.96 1.95 -3.12
CA LYS A 32 -1.65 2.54 -4.29
C LYS A 32 -3.12 2.12 -4.36
N GLU A 33 -3.44 0.87 -4.03
CA GLU A 33 -4.80 0.34 -4.01
C GLU A 33 -5.66 1.13 -3.00
N ARG A 34 -5.20 1.28 -1.76
CA ARG A 34 -5.89 2.09 -0.74
C ARG A 34 -6.17 3.52 -1.18
N ILE A 35 -5.19 4.20 -1.77
CA ILE A 35 -5.38 5.58 -2.27
C ILE A 35 -6.42 5.62 -3.39
N ARG A 36 -6.34 4.67 -4.34
CA ARG A 36 -7.27 4.60 -5.48
C ARG A 36 -8.68 4.26 -5.05
N ASP A 37 -8.86 3.41 -4.04
CA ASP A 37 -10.19 3.01 -3.59
C ASP A 37 -10.91 4.19 -2.90
N VAL A 38 -10.21 5.00 -2.11
CA VAL A 38 -10.78 6.27 -1.58
C VAL A 38 -11.22 7.21 -2.70
N ALA A 39 -10.44 7.33 -3.77
CA ALA A 39 -10.81 8.15 -4.92
C ALA A 39 -12.06 7.62 -5.64
N LYS A 40 -12.17 6.30 -5.82
CA LYS A 40 -13.34 5.65 -6.43
C LYS A 40 -14.61 5.85 -5.58
N ASP A 41 -14.49 5.66 -4.27
CA ASP A 41 -15.64 5.68 -3.35
C ASP A 41 -16.18 7.10 -3.13
N SER A 42 -15.29 8.09 -3.03
CA SER A 42 -15.67 9.48 -2.79
C SER A 42 -16.25 10.19 -4.02
N LYS A 43 -15.94 9.71 -5.24
CA LYS A 43 -16.20 10.41 -6.51
C LYS A 43 -15.70 11.87 -6.51
N ALA A 44 -14.66 12.15 -5.72
CA ALA A 44 -14.08 13.49 -5.63
C ALA A 44 -13.32 13.83 -6.92
N ASP A 45 -13.36 15.11 -7.32
CA ASP A 45 -12.55 15.61 -8.43
C ASP A 45 -11.05 15.61 -8.09
N PHE A 46 -10.72 15.80 -6.81
CA PHE A 46 -9.37 15.82 -6.29
C PHE A 46 -9.27 15.10 -4.95
N LEU A 47 -8.18 14.36 -4.76
CA LEU A 47 -7.81 13.73 -3.50
C LEU A 47 -6.49 14.32 -3.00
N LEU A 48 -6.52 14.89 -1.79
CA LEU A 48 -5.32 15.35 -1.09
C LEU A 48 -4.85 14.24 -0.15
N VAL A 49 -3.63 13.75 -0.36
CA VAL A 49 -3.00 12.72 0.49
C VAL A 49 -1.80 13.34 1.18
N GLU A 50 -1.80 13.32 2.51
CA GLU A 50 -0.63 13.66 3.31
C GLU A 50 0.27 12.42 3.44
N ILE A 51 1.55 12.58 3.14
CA ILE A 51 2.58 11.58 3.46
C ILE A 51 3.30 12.07 4.70
N GLY A 52 3.08 11.39 5.82
CA GLY A 52 3.74 11.70 7.08
C GLY A 52 5.23 11.33 7.07
N GLY A 53 5.98 11.87 8.02
CA GLY A 53 7.42 11.62 8.19
C GLY A 53 8.32 12.59 7.41
N THR A 54 9.63 12.33 7.41
CA THR A 54 10.62 13.18 6.73
C THR A 54 11.18 12.49 5.50
N VAL A 55 11.40 13.26 4.43
CA VAL A 55 12.09 12.75 3.24
C VAL A 55 13.52 12.33 3.61
N GLY A 56 13.87 11.09 3.28
CA GLY A 56 15.17 10.49 3.61
C GLY A 56 15.13 9.55 4.82
N ASP A 57 14.06 9.56 5.61
CA ASP A 57 13.88 8.59 6.71
C ASP A 57 13.55 7.20 6.14
N TYR A 58 14.12 6.17 6.77
CA TYR A 58 14.01 4.78 6.31
C TYR A 58 12.56 4.29 6.21
N GLU A 59 11.69 4.77 7.09
CA GLU A 59 10.27 4.41 7.10
C GLU A 59 9.50 4.87 5.86
N ASN A 60 9.98 5.90 5.16
CA ASN A 60 9.30 6.51 4.02
C ASN A 60 9.76 5.99 2.65
N ILE A 61 10.68 5.03 2.60
CA ILE A 61 11.24 4.53 1.33
C ILE A 61 10.15 3.94 0.39
N LEU A 62 9.01 3.53 0.95
CA LEU A 62 7.94 2.84 0.22
C LEU A 62 6.68 3.70 -0.01
N PHE A 63 6.60 4.89 0.58
CA PHE A 63 5.46 5.80 0.47
C PHE A 63 5.74 6.88 -0.58
#